data_AF-A0A925LSI9-F1
#
_entry.id   AF-A0A925LSI9-F1
#
_cell.length_a   1.000
_cell.length_b   1.000
_cell.length_c   1.000
_cell.angle_alpha   90.00
_cell.angle_beta   90.00
_cell.angle_gamma   90.00
#
_symmetry.space_group_name_H-M   'P 1'
#
loop_
_entity.id
_entity.type
_entity.pdbx_description
1 polymer ?
#
loop_
_entity_poly.entity_id
_entity_poly.type
_entity_poly.pdbx_seq_one_letter_code
_entity_poly.pdbx_strand_id
1 'polypeptide(L)'
;MNRFQLQFRSWRVLCLPVAGLTVLWFAGCSETSPEPSPVVTDGPPEAVAHDEHAHPSEGPHHGDLVELGNEEFHAEVVHGEGGSVSVYILDSAAKEVVPIDAAELTINITHDGNAEQFKLSADRDAADPEGKSSRFSLKDEELASNLDNHDAAAKLVVMINGKSYSGKIAHDHDAAHSHDDGHKH
;
A
#
# COMPACT_ATOMS: atom_id res chain seq x y z
N MET A 1 40.29 32.29 -2.82
CA MET A 1 40.40 32.03 -4.27
C MET A 1 41.07 30.68 -4.48
N ASN A 2 40.36 29.69 -5.02
CA ASN A 2 40.94 28.67 -5.89
C ASN A 2 39.79 27.88 -6.53
N ARG A 3 39.77 27.90 -7.87
CA ARG A 3 38.74 27.36 -8.74
C ARG A 3 39.06 25.88 -8.96
N PHE A 4 38.19 24.96 -8.52
CA PHE A 4 38.29 23.56 -8.87
C PHE A 4 37.21 23.22 -9.89
N GLN A 5 37.67 22.75 -11.04
CA GLN A 5 36.94 22.61 -12.30
C GLN A 5 36.01 21.38 -12.29
N LEU A 6 34.79 21.61 -12.78
CA LEU A 6 33.83 20.63 -13.29
C LEU A 6 34.50 19.71 -14.32
N GLN A 7 34.36 18.39 -14.15
CA GLN A 7 34.59 17.42 -15.22
C GLN A 7 33.32 16.60 -15.42
N PHE A 8 32.46 17.09 -16.32
CA PHE A 8 31.34 16.36 -16.88
C PHE A 8 31.87 15.22 -17.76
N ARG A 9 31.70 13.97 -17.32
CA ARG A 9 31.96 12.79 -18.17
C ARG A 9 30.80 12.63 -19.15
N SER A 10 30.98 13.21 -20.33
CA SER A 10 30.14 13.02 -21.50
C SER A 10 30.28 11.58 -22.00
N TRP A 11 29.23 10.75 -21.85
CA TRP A 11 29.17 9.45 -22.51
C TRP A 11 28.31 9.58 -23.77
N ARG A 12 29.01 9.75 -24.90
CA ARG A 12 28.41 9.62 -26.24
C ARG A 12 28.44 8.13 -26.60
N VAL A 13 27.29 7.49 -26.68
CA VAL A 13 27.14 6.18 -27.35
C VAL A 13 26.10 6.32 -28.46
N LEU A 14 26.67 6.58 -29.64
CA LEU A 14 26.43 5.96 -30.94
C LEU A 14 24.98 5.57 -31.31
N CYS A 15 24.44 6.37 -32.24
CA CYS A 15 23.24 6.12 -33.04
C CYS A 15 23.47 4.98 -34.05
N LEU A 16 22.54 4.02 -34.14
CA LEU A 16 22.47 3.02 -35.22
C LEU A 16 21.00 2.84 -35.63
N PRO A 17 20.57 3.30 -36.82
CA PRO A 17 19.23 3.05 -37.33
C PRO A 17 19.21 1.74 -38.12
N VAL A 18 18.42 0.77 -37.69
CA VAL A 18 18.04 -0.38 -38.52
C VAL A 18 16.60 -0.18 -38.98
N ALA A 19 16.47 0.24 -40.24
CA ALA A 19 15.22 0.22 -40.99
C ALA A 19 15.02 -1.17 -41.62
N GLY A 20 13.83 -1.74 -41.46
CA GLY A 20 13.40 -2.97 -42.15
C GLY A 20 11.94 -3.24 -41.81
N LEU A 21 11.00 -2.73 -42.61
CA LEU A 21 10.27 -3.42 -43.68
C LEU A 21 9.02 -4.18 -43.17
N THR A 22 7.89 -3.58 -43.50
CA THR A 22 6.48 -3.96 -43.32
C THR A 22 6.08 -5.35 -43.81
N VAL A 23 5.18 -6.03 -43.08
CA VAL A 23 4.08 -6.86 -43.66
C VAL A 23 2.81 -6.75 -42.79
N LEU A 24 1.69 -6.54 -43.49
CA LEU A 24 0.28 -6.47 -43.07
C LEU A 24 -0.29 -7.81 -42.54
N TRP A 25 -1.55 -7.74 -42.06
CA TRP A 25 -2.59 -8.79 -41.88
C TRP A 25 -2.61 -9.45 -40.49
N PHE A 26 -3.73 -9.62 -39.78
CA PHE A 26 -5.15 -9.69 -40.15
C PHE A 26 -6.05 -8.97 -39.13
N ALA A 27 -7.16 -8.42 -39.64
CA ALA A 27 -8.34 -8.09 -38.85
C ALA A 27 -8.97 -9.37 -38.28
N GLY A 28 -9.27 -9.37 -36.98
CA GLY A 28 -10.03 -10.40 -36.30
C GLY A 28 -11.07 -9.77 -35.39
N CYS A 29 -12.19 -9.32 -35.97
CA CYS A 29 -13.42 -9.14 -35.20
C CYS A 29 -14.03 -10.52 -34.93
N SER A 30 -14.35 -10.78 -33.67
CA SER A 30 -15.53 -11.57 -33.33
C SER A 30 -16.11 -10.96 -32.07
N GLU A 31 -17.02 -10.00 -32.29
CA GLU A 31 -18.08 -9.68 -31.35
C GLU A 31 -18.84 -10.99 -31.08
N THR A 32 -18.84 -11.43 -29.83
CA THR A 32 -19.81 -12.40 -29.34
C THR A 32 -20.52 -11.73 -28.17
N SER A 33 -21.60 -11.04 -28.54
CA SER A 33 -22.67 -10.65 -27.63
C SER A 33 -23.56 -11.87 -27.38
N PRO A 34 -23.75 -12.30 -26.12
CA PRO A 34 -24.91 -13.10 -25.78
C PRO A 34 -26.09 -12.17 -25.45
N GLU A 35 -27.12 -12.21 -26.31
CA GLU A 35 -28.45 -11.73 -25.97
C GLU A 35 -29.13 -12.64 -24.93
N PRO A 36 -30.09 -12.09 -24.16
CA PRO A 36 -30.53 -12.60 -22.85
C PRO A 36 -31.74 -13.53 -22.95
N SER A 37 -31.95 -14.37 -21.92
CA SER A 37 -33.25 -14.94 -21.50
C SER A 37 -33.09 -15.80 -20.24
N PRO A 38 -34.12 -16.02 -19.40
CA PRO A 38 -35.27 -15.20 -19.04
C PRO A 38 -35.42 -15.03 -17.51
N VAL A 39 -36.50 -14.36 -17.13
CA VAL A 39 -36.83 -13.74 -15.84
C VAL A 39 -37.27 -14.72 -14.72
N VAL A 40 -37.06 -14.27 -13.47
CA VAL A 40 -37.76 -14.55 -12.20
C VAL A 40 -37.29 -15.72 -11.34
N THR A 41 -36.62 -15.37 -10.25
CA THR A 41 -37.15 -15.66 -8.90
C THR A 41 -36.86 -14.45 -8.02
N ASP A 42 -37.92 -13.73 -7.69
CA ASP A 42 -37.98 -12.71 -6.64
C ASP A 42 -37.72 -13.41 -5.31
N GLY A 43 -36.45 -13.41 -4.90
CA GLY A 43 -36.04 -13.64 -3.53
C GLY A 43 -35.27 -12.39 -3.09
N PRO A 44 -35.38 -11.95 -1.83
CA PRO A 44 -34.49 -10.91 -1.32
C PRO A 44 -33.06 -11.29 -1.67
N PRO A 45 -32.20 -10.37 -2.13
CA PRO A 45 -30.79 -10.69 -2.26
C PRO A 45 -30.36 -11.21 -0.90
N GLU A 46 -29.98 -12.50 -0.83
CA GLU A 46 -29.16 -12.98 0.25
C GLU A 46 -27.98 -12.02 0.25
N ALA A 47 -27.91 -11.19 1.29
CA ALA A 47 -26.71 -10.46 1.60
C ALA A 47 -25.62 -11.52 1.57
N VAL A 48 -24.70 -11.38 0.62
CA VAL A 48 -23.47 -12.16 0.62
C VAL A 48 -22.91 -11.90 2.01
N ALA A 49 -23.01 -12.90 2.88
CA ALA A 49 -22.33 -12.83 4.15
C ALA A 49 -20.87 -12.66 3.75
N HIS A 50 -20.34 -11.45 3.92
CA HIS A 50 -18.92 -11.27 3.97
C HIS A 50 -18.50 -12.21 5.08
N ASP A 51 -17.77 -13.27 4.71
CA ASP A 51 -17.19 -14.20 5.65
C ASP A 51 -16.44 -13.32 6.65
N GLU A 52 -16.95 -13.25 7.88
CA GLU A 52 -16.29 -12.51 8.97
C GLU A 52 -15.08 -13.33 9.38
N HIS A 53 -14.09 -13.38 8.50
CA HIS A 53 -12.79 -13.94 8.78
C HIS A 53 -12.16 -13.04 9.86
N ALA A 54 -11.78 -13.65 10.99
CA ALA A 54 -11.05 -12.95 12.02
C ALA A 54 -9.65 -12.61 11.48
N HIS A 55 -9.47 -11.38 11.00
CA HIS A 55 -8.15 -10.83 10.69
C HIS A 55 -7.45 -10.44 12.00
N PRO A 56 -6.12 -10.58 12.09
CA PRO A 56 -5.39 -10.01 13.21
C PRO A 56 -5.63 -8.49 13.23
N SER A 57 -5.85 -7.91 14.41
CA SER A 57 -5.99 -6.46 14.58
C SER A 57 -4.64 -5.74 14.59
N GLU A 58 -3.55 -6.45 14.86
CA GLU A 58 -2.19 -5.92 14.93
C GLU A 58 -1.23 -6.79 14.12
N GLY A 59 -0.19 -6.17 13.55
CA GLY A 59 0.90 -6.89 12.91
C GLY A 59 1.96 -7.40 13.89
N PRO A 60 3.01 -8.06 13.37
CA PRO A 60 4.09 -8.64 14.18
C PRO A 60 4.91 -7.63 15.01
N HIS A 61 4.79 -6.34 14.71
CA HIS A 61 5.49 -5.24 15.38
C HIS A 61 4.57 -4.39 16.26
N HIS A 62 3.33 -4.82 16.49
CA HIS A 62 2.31 -4.13 17.30
C HIS A 62 1.93 -2.76 16.74
N GLY A 63 1.92 -2.61 15.42
CA GLY A 63 1.40 -1.43 14.72
C GLY A 63 0.05 -1.66 14.07
N ASP A 64 -0.50 -0.58 13.51
CA ASP A 64 -1.77 -0.60 12.77
C ASP A 64 -1.60 -1.29 11.41
N LEU A 65 -2.52 -2.19 11.08
CA LEU A 65 -2.52 -2.88 9.80
C LEU A 65 -3.23 -2.06 8.71
N VAL A 66 -2.65 -2.10 7.51
CA VAL A 66 -3.14 -1.43 6.31
C VAL A 66 -3.26 -2.48 5.21
N GLU A 67 -4.49 -2.78 4.82
CA GLU A 67 -4.74 -3.69 3.70
C GLU A 67 -4.34 -3.06 2.36
N LEU A 68 -3.65 -3.83 1.52
CA LEU A 68 -3.17 -3.38 0.21
C LEU A 68 -3.64 -4.33 -0.90
N GLY A 69 -4.49 -3.80 -1.78
CA GLY A 69 -4.92 -4.51 -2.99
C GLY A 69 -5.74 -5.74 -2.69
N ASN A 70 -6.81 -5.61 -1.90
CA ASN A 70 -7.68 -6.74 -1.52
C ASN A 70 -6.86 -7.85 -0.83
N GLU A 71 -6.08 -7.46 0.17
CA GLU A 71 -5.24 -8.35 0.98
C GLU A 71 -4.14 -9.11 0.21
N GLU A 72 -3.79 -8.68 -1.01
CA GLU A 72 -2.59 -9.17 -1.72
C GLU A 72 -1.34 -8.97 -0.85
N PHE A 73 -1.31 -7.86 -0.11
CA PHE A 73 -0.29 -7.50 0.87
C PHE A 73 -0.94 -6.79 2.05
N HIS A 74 -0.21 -6.74 3.16
CA HIS A 74 -0.49 -5.83 4.26
C HIS A 74 0.70 -4.88 4.43
N ALA A 75 0.46 -3.72 5.00
CA ALA A 75 1.50 -2.93 5.60
C ALA A 75 1.19 -2.72 7.07
N GLU A 76 2.21 -2.65 7.90
CA GLU A 76 2.07 -2.37 9.33
C GLU A 76 2.73 -1.03 9.62
N VAL A 77 1.96 -0.09 10.16
CA VAL A 77 2.41 1.25 10.54
C VAL A 77 2.70 1.27 12.03
N VAL A 78 3.96 1.46 12.39
CA VAL A 78 4.41 1.60 13.79
C VAL A 78 4.84 3.05 14.01
N HIS A 79 4.15 3.74 14.91
CA HIS A 79 4.55 5.05 15.41
C HIS A 79 4.49 5.07 16.95
N GLY A 80 5.28 5.94 17.56
CA GLY A 80 5.36 6.03 19.01
C GLY A 80 6.21 7.20 19.48
N GLU A 81 6.53 7.22 20.76
CA GLU A 81 7.27 8.32 21.38
C GLU A 81 8.60 8.61 20.66
N GLY A 82 8.86 9.89 20.37
CA GLY A 82 10.09 10.34 19.71
C GLY A 82 9.98 10.59 18.20
N GLY A 83 8.76 10.57 17.65
CA GLY A 83 8.45 11.03 16.29
C GLY A 83 8.93 10.09 15.19
N SER A 84 9.22 8.83 15.52
CA SER A 84 9.62 7.84 14.52
C SER A 84 8.38 7.13 13.97
N VAL A 85 8.27 7.08 12.65
CA VAL A 85 7.25 6.31 11.94
C VAL A 85 7.95 5.28 11.08
N SER A 86 7.57 4.02 11.24
CA SER A 86 8.06 2.90 10.44
C SER A 86 6.90 2.20 9.77
N VAL A 87 7.10 1.77 8.54
CA VAL A 87 6.15 0.97 7.78
C VAL A 87 6.84 -0.32 7.36
N TYR A 88 6.26 -1.45 7.73
CA TYR A 88 6.70 -2.79 7.33
C TYR A 88 5.77 -3.30 6.24
N ILE A 89 6.33 -3.81 5.14
CA ILE A 89 5.55 -4.48 4.11
C ILE A 89 5.45 -5.96 4.48
N LEU A 90 4.22 -6.48 4.54
CA LEU A 90 3.90 -7.82 5.00
C LEU A 90 3.20 -8.62 3.88
N ASP A 91 3.16 -9.94 4.06
CA ASP A 91 2.43 -10.86 3.20
C ASP A 91 0.91 -10.73 3.31
N SER A 92 0.18 -11.53 2.53
CA SER A 92 -1.29 -11.56 2.54
C SER A 92 -1.89 -12.05 3.86
N ALA A 93 -1.08 -12.57 4.78
CA ALA A 93 -1.51 -13.04 6.09
C ALA A 93 -1.13 -12.07 7.22
N ALA A 94 -0.51 -10.93 6.90
CA ALA A 94 0.03 -9.94 7.84
C ALA A 94 1.00 -10.55 8.87
N LYS A 95 1.84 -11.51 8.46
CA LYS A 95 2.72 -12.26 9.39
C LYS A 95 4.19 -12.16 9.06
N GLU A 96 4.53 -12.17 7.79
CA GLU A 96 5.91 -12.24 7.33
C GLU A 96 6.26 -10.98 6.54
N VAL A 97 7.46 -10.45 6.76
CA VAL A 97 7.96 -9.29 6.02
C VAL A 97 8.27 -9.63 4.56
N VAL A 98 7.92 -8.72 3.65
CA VAL A 98 8.10 -8.87 2.20
C VAL A 98 8.99 -7.74 1.68
N PRO A 99 10.27 -8.02 1.36
CA PRO A 99 11.16 -7.01 0.80
C PRO A 99 10.76 -6.61 -0.62
N ILE A 100 10.63 -5.30 -0.87
CA ILE A 100 10.23 -4.72 -2.16
C ILE A 100 11.35 -3.87 -2.77
N ASP A 101 11.36 -3.76 -4.10
CA ASP A 101 12.26 -2.88 -4.84
C ASP A 101 11.63 -1.47 -4.94
N ALA A 102 11.62 -0.76 -3.82
CA ALA A 102 11.16 0.62 -3.71
C ALA A 102 12.16 1.42 -2.86
N ALA A 103 12.52 2.62 -3.32
CA ALA A 103 13.40 3.52 -2.58
C ALA A 103 12.66 4.33 -1.50
N GLU A 104 11.35 4.53 -1.68
CA GLU A 104 10.49 5.27 -0.78
C GLU A 104 9.04 4.80 -0.91
N LEU A 105 8.24 5.12 0.11
CA LEU A 105 6.78 5.08 0.06
C LEU A 105 6.21 6.39 0.60
N THR A 106 4.90 6.56 0.45
CA THR A 106 4.24 7.83 0.78
C THR A 106 3.09 7.62 1.75
N ILE A 107 3.02 8.43 2.79
CA ILE A 107 1.82 8.62 3.62
C ILE A 107 1.24 9.98 3.28
N ASN A 108 -0.05 10.01 2.92
CA ASN A 108 -0.80 11.24 2.69
C ASN A 108 -1.77 11.42 3.85
N ILE A 109 -1.79 12.61 4.45
CA ILE A 109 -2.68 12.95 5.55
C ILE A 109 -3.57 14.10 5.11
N THR A 110 -4.86 14.01 5.41
CA THR A 110 -5.79 15.13 5.25
C THR A 110 -6.44 15.45 6.59
N HIS A 111 -6.29 16.68 7.05
CA HIS A 111 -6.97 17.22 8.23
C HIS A 111 -7.38 18.67 7.95
N ASP A 112 -8.54 19.10 8.46
CA ASP A 112 -9.06 20.47 8.28
C ASP A 112 -9.11 20.95 6.82
N GLY A 113 -9.23 20.03 5.86
CA GLY A 113 -9.22 20.33 4.42
C GLY A 113 -7.83 20.60 3.82
N ASN A 114 -6.75 20.50 4.60
CA ASN A 114 -5.37 20.57 4.13
C ASN A 114 -4.84 19.15 3.91
N ALA A 115 -4.08 18.97 2.82
CA ALA A 115 -3.44 17.70 2.49
C ALA A 115 -1.92 17.83 2.59
N GLU A 116 -1.32 16.91 3.32
CA GLU A 116 0.12 16.82 3.55
C GLU A 116 0.64 15.47 3.05
N GLN A 117 1.90 15.46 2.64
CA GLN A 117 2.54 14.29 2.07
C GLN A 117 3.91 14.06 2.72
N PHE A 118 4.09 12.86 3.25
CA PHE A 118 5.31 12.42 3.90
C PHE A 118 5.91 11.26 3.13
N LYS A 119 7.21 11.33 2.84
CA LYS A 119 7.95 10.30 2.13
C LYS A 119 8.84 9.54 3.11
N LEU A 120 8.58 8.25 3.27
CA LEU A 120 9.39 7.37 4.12
C LEU A 120 10.43 6.70 3.23
N SER A 121 11.69 6.82 3.62
CA SER A 121 12.81 6.23 2.86
C SER A 121 12.97 4.75 3.22
N ALA A 122 13.44 3.95 2.26
CA ALA A 122 13.83 2.58 2.51
C ALA A 122 14.87 2.49 3.64
N ASP A 123 14.56 1.71 4.67
CA ASP A 123 15.39 1.47 5.85
C ASP A 123 15.62 -0.02 6.00
N ARG A 124 16.40 -0.53 5.05
CA ARG A 124 16.66 -1.95 4.80
C ARG A 124 17.12 -2.70 6.05
N ASP A 125 16.44 -3.80 6.37
CA ASP A 125 16.87 -4.72 7.41
C ASP A 125 18.08 -5.56 6.95
N ALA A 126 18.86 -6.08 7.88
CA ALA A 126 19.99 -6.96 7.56
C ALA A 126 19.57 -8.25 6.81
N ALA A 127 18.34 -8.74 7.04
CA ALA A 127 17.79 -9.90 6.36
C ALA A 127 17.29 -9.60 4.94
N ASP A 128 17.11 -8.33 4.59
CA ASP A 128 16.59 -7.94 3.27
C ASP A 128 17.63 -8.15 2.16
N PRO A 129 17.23 -8.69 0.99
CA PRO A 129 18.09 -8.76 -0.19
C PRO A 129 18.66 -7.40 -0.60
N GLU A 130 19.84 -7.41 -1.25
CA GLU A 130 20.42 -6.18 -1.78
C GLU A 130 19.47 -5.50 -2.78
N GLY A 131 19.35 -4.18 -2.67
CA GLY A 131 18.45 -3.37 -3.52
C GLY A 131 16.97 -3.44 -3.14
N LYS A 132 16.59 -4.20 -2.11
CA LYS A 132 15.21 -4.26 -1.60
C LYS A 132 15.14 -3.82 -0.15
N SER A 133 13.94 -3.46 0.29
CA SER A 133 13.64 -3.15 1.68
C SER A 133 12.28 -3.69 2.05
N SER A 134 12.16 -4.32 3.21
CA SER A 134 10.86 -4.64 3.82
C SER A 134 10.37 -3.54 4.75
N ARG A 135 11.26 -2.64 5.20
CA ARG A 135 10.98 -1.55 6.13
C ARG A 135 11.24 -0.17 5.50
N PHE A 136 10.41 0.78 5.84
CA PHE A 136 10.54 2.19 5.45
C PHE A 136 10.35 3.07 6.67
N SER A 137 11.18 4.08 6.85
CA SER A 137 11.11 4.92 8.04
C SER A 137 11.24 6.41 7.74
N LEU A 138 10.64 7.21 8.59
CA LEU A 138 10.80 8.66 8.65
C LEU A 138 10.77 9.08 10.11
N LYS A 139 11.68 9.98 10.49
CA LYS A 139 11.61 10.68 11.76
C LYS A 139 11.00 12.05 11.53
N ASP A 140 9.74 12.20 11.91
CA ASP A 140 8.95 13.40 11.74
C ASP A 140 7.85 13.46 12.82
N GLU A 141 7.94 14.46 13.70
CA GLU A 141 7.02 14.62 14.84
C GLU A 141 5.62 15.02 14.40
N GLU A 142 5.49 15.75 13.29
CA GLU A 142 4.21 16.16 12.72
C GLU A 142 3.47 14.95 12.14
N LEU A 143 4.17 14.12 11.37
CA LEU A 143 3.60 12.85 10.88
C LEU A 143 3.14 11.96 12.04
N ALA A 144 3.99 11.76 13.06
CA ALA A 144 3.64 10.93 14.20
C ALA A 144 2.41 11.47 14.96
N SER A 145 2.37 12.78 15.22
CA SER A 145 1.23 13.42 15.88
C SER A 145 -0.05 13.40 15.04
N ASN A 146 0.08 13.49 13.71
CA ASN A 146 -1.06 13.42 12.79
C ASN A 146 -1.62 12.01 12.69
N LEU A 147 -0.78 10.97 12.84
CA LEU A 147 -1.25 9.59 12.96
C LEU A 147 -1.99 9.39 14.29
N ASP A 148 -1.52 9.93 15.41
CA ASP A 148 -2.27 9.87 16.69
C ASP A 148 -3.63 10.61 16.66
N ASN A 149 -3.90 11.43 15.64
CA ASN A 149 -5.12 12.22 15.55
C ASN A 149 -6.26 11.46 14.85
N HIS A 150 -7.28 11.05 15.62
CA HIS A 150 -8.45 10.32 15.10
C HIS A 150 -9.26 11.06 14.02
N ASP A 151 -9.16 12.40 13.94
CA ASP A 151 -9.87 13.19 12.92
C ASP A 151 -9.10 13.27 11.59
N ALA A 152 -7.85 12.83 11.55
CA ALA A 152 -7.02 12.85 10.35
C ALA A 152 -7.31 11.65 9.44
N ALA A 153 -7.52 11.90 8.15
CA ALA A 153 -7.62 10.86 7.15
C ALA A 153 -6.22 10.54 6.58
N ALA A 154 -5.63 9.43 7.02
CA ALA A 154 -4.32 8.98 6.57
C ALA A 154 -4.41 7.84 5.54
N LYS A 155 -3.58 7.91 4.50
CA LYS A 155 -3.54 6.94 3.39
C LYS A 155 -2.10 6.61 3.00
N LEU A 156 -1.75 5.34 3.06
CA LEU A 156 -0.50 4.79 2.57
C LEU A 156 -0.56 4.57 1.05
N VAL A 157 0.54 4.87 0.36
CA VAL A 157 0.75 4.57 -1.06
C VAL A 157 2.14 3.96 -1.25
N VAL A 158 2.20 2.81 -1.90
CA VAL A 158 3.44 2.06 -2.12
C VAL A 158 3.45 1.42 -3.52
N MET A 159 4.64 1.30 -4.11
CA MET A 159 4.84 0.55 -5.35
C MET A 159 5.43 -0.82 -5.03
N ILE A 160 4.76 -1.88 -5.46
CA ILE A 160 5.22 -3.26 -5.29
C ILE A 160 5.23 -3.90 -6.69
N ASN A 161 6.40 -4.35 -7.13
CA ASN A 161 6.60 -4.98 -8.45
C ASN A 161 6.04 -4.14 -9.63
N GLY A 162 6.18 -2.80 -9.56
CA GLY A 162 5.68 -1.88 -10.59
C GLY A 162 4.17 -1.58 -10.55
N LYS A 163 3.41 -2.20 -9.63
CA LYS A 163 2.00 -1.89 -9.37
C LYS A 163 1.87 -0.97 -8.16
N SER A 164 1.04 0.06 -8.27
CA SER A 164 0.71 0.94 -7.15
C SER A 164 -0.37 0.30 -6.30
N TYR A 165 -0.13 0.28 -4.99
CA TYR A 165 -1.08 -0.12 -3.97
C TYR A 165 -1.37 1.07 -3.06
N SER A 166 -2.55 1.08 -2.46
CA SER A 166 -2.89 2.09 -1.48
C SER A 166 -3.93 1.57 -0.49
N GLY A 167 -3.77 1.94 0.79
CA GLY A 167 -4.67 1.54 1.86
C GLY A 167 -4.87 2.67 2.86
N LYS A 168 -6.00 2.66 3.56
CA LYS A 168 -6.30 3.60 4.65
C LYS A 168 -5.51 3.18 5.89
N ILE A 169 -4.94 4.15 6.60
CA ILE A 169 -4.40 3.93 7.94
C ILE A 169 -5.55 4.25 8.90
N ALA A 170 -6.00 3.26 9.67
CA ALA A 170 -7.09 3.39 10.61
C ALA A 170 -6.63 2.90 11.99
N HIS A 171 -7.05 3.60 13.03
CA HIS A 171 -6.87 3.17 14.41
C HIS A 171 -8.13 2.41 14.84
N ASP A 172 -8.01 1.11 15.09
CA ASP A 172 -9.12 0.33 15.62
C ASP A 172 -9.35 0.71 17.10
N HIS A 173 -10.48 1.37 17.36
CA HIS A 173 -10.95 1.66 18.72
C HIS A 173 -12.18 0.85 19.14
N ASP A 174 -12.62 -0.11 18.32
CA ASP A 174 -13.80 -0.92 18.63
C ASP A 174 -13.44 -2.28 19.24
N ALA A 175 -12.97 -2.25 20.49
CA ALA A 175 -13.09 -3.37 21.42
C ALA A 175 -14.12 -3.06 22.51
N ALA A 176 -15.28 -2.51 22.14
CA ALA A 176 -16.45 -2.49 23.00
C ALA A 176 -17.15 -3.85 22.93
N HIS A 177 -16.60 -4.86 23.62
CA HIS A 177 -17.36 -6.06 23.94
C HIS A 177 -18.52 -5.70 24.88
N SER A 178 -19.68 -5.41 24.31
CA SER A 178 -20.93 -5.49 25.05
C SER A 178 -21.23 -6.96 25.34
N HIS A 179 -20.75 -7.47 26.46
CA HIS A 179 -21.33 -8.65 27.09
C HIS A 179 -22.69 -8.26 27.65
N ASP A 180 -23.75 -8.45 26.86
CA ASP A 180 -25.10 -8.59 27.42
C ASP A 180 -25.17 -9.97 28.08
N ASP A 181 -24.78 -10.06 29.35
CA ASP A 181 -25.05 -11.22 30.21
C ASP A 181 -26.54 -11.22 30.58
N GLY A 182 -27.36 -11.60 29.59
CA GLY A 182 -28.82 -11.58 29.63
C GLY A 182 -29.46 -12.97 29.72
N HIS A 183 -28.97 -13.89 30.56
CA HIS A 183 -29.71 -15.14 30.84
C HIS A 183 -30.01 -15.35 32.33
N LYS A 184 -31.29 -15.08 32.62
CA LYS A 184 -32.03 -15.27 33.87
C LYS A 184 -32.12 -16.75 34.27
N HIS A 185 -32.02 -17.02 35.57
CA HIS A 185 -32.60 -18.20 36.21
C HIS A 185 -33.65 -17.75 37.24
#